data_AF-A0AAY5K134-F1
#
_entry.id   AF-A0AAY5K134-F1
#
_cell.length_a   1.000
_cell.length_b   1.000
_cell.length_c   1.000
_cell.angle_alpha   90.00
_cell.angle_beta   90.00
_cell.angle_gamma   90.00
#
_symmetry.space_group_name_H-M   'P 1'
#
loop_
_entity.id
_entity.type
_entity.pdbx_description
1 polymer ?
#
loop_
_entity_poly.entity_id
_entity_poly.type
_entity_poly.pdbx_seq_one_letter_code
_entity_poly.pdbx_strand_id
1 'polypeptide(L)'
;MQVKGVHYPLIIHSGRILELQTPKWGNNGVTVGAACTLSTLKDEMERTVREMEAEKAKGYRALLQTLQCLAGKQIRNMAVRTP
;
A
#
# COMPACT_ATOMS: atom_id res chain seq x y z
N MET A 1 -22.00 -4.35 -4.28
CA MET A 1 -22.08 -5.44 -3.29
C MET A 1 -23.07 -5.16 -2.18
N GLN A 2 -22.90 -4.20 -1.25
CA GLN A 2 -23.94 -3.96 -0.20
C GLN A 2 -24.77 -2.68 -0.35
N VAL A 3 -24.19 -1.54 -0.76
CA VAL A 3 -24.94 -0.25 -0.78
C VAL A 3 -25.30 0.23 -2.20
N LYS A 4 -24.52 -0.14 -3.22
CA LYS A 4 -24.72 0.29 -4.62
C LYS A 4 -25.50 -0.71 -5.50
N GLY A 5 -26.00 -1.82 -4.95
CA GLY A 5 -26.73 -2.85 -5.72
C GLY A 5 -25.93 -3.58 -6.83
N VAL A 6 -24.64 -3.30 -7.01
CA VAL A 6 -23.83 -3.91 -8.07
C VAL A 6 -23.56 -5.39 -7.81
N HIS A 7 -23.86 -6.23 -8.82
CA HIS A 7 -23.63 -7.67 -8.87
C HIS A 7 -22.46 -8.00 -9.81
N TYR A 8 -21.57 -8.88 -9.36
CA TYR A 8 -20.42 -9.35 -10.14
C TYR A 8 -20.54 -10.87 -10.34
N PRO A 9 -20.78 -11.35 -11.58
CA PRO A 9 -20.95 -12.79 -11.83
C PRO A 9 -19.66 -13.61 -11.67
N LEU A 10 -18.50 -12.93 -11.67
CA LEU A 10 -17.19 -13.54 -11.46
C LEU A 10 -16.32 -12.60 -10.63
N ILE A 11 -15.62 -13.17 -9.64
CA ILE A 11 -14.65 -12.46 -8.80
C ILE A 11 -13.32 -13.22 -8.92
N ILE A 12 -12.25 -12.50 -9.26
CA ILE A 12 -10.89 -13.04 -9.33
C ILE A 12 -10.06 -12.37 -8.24
N HIS A 13 -9.38 -13.17 -7.43
CA HIS A 13 -8.51 -12.70 -6.35
C HIS A 13 -7.07 -13.14 -6.61
N SER A 14 -6.17 -12.17 -6.83
CA SER A 14 -4.73 -12.40 -7.02
C SER A 14 -3.90 -12.04 -5.78
N GLY A 15 -4.55 -11.72 -4.66
CA GLY A 15 -3.90 -11.18 -3.47
C GLY A 15 -2.96 -12.14 -2.76
N ARG A 16 -2.83 -13.41 -3.19
CA ARG A 16 -1.87 -14.39 -2.67
C ARG A 16 -0.56 -14.49 -3.47
N ILE A 17 -0.44 -13.77 -4.59
CA ILE A 17 0.78 -13.79 -5.40
C ILE A 17 1.84 -12.92 -4.71
N LEU A 18 2.90 -13.56 -4.23
CA LEU A 18 3.96 -12.90 -3.46
C LEU A 18 4.61 -11.75 -4.25
N GLU A 19 4.81 -11.92 -5.55
CA GLU A 19 5.37 -10.88 -6.43
C GLU A 19 4.53 -9.59 -6.46
N LEU A 20 3.22 -9.72 -6.24
CA LEU A 20 2.32 -8.58 -6.15
C LEU A 20 2.29 -7.97 -4.74
N GLN A 21 2.76 -8.66 -3.71
CA GLN A 21 2.73 -8.13 -2.33
C GLN A 21 4.01 -7.36 -1.97
N THR A 22 5.15 -7.73 -2.57
CA THR A 22 6.46 -7.27 -2.11
C THR A 22 6.83 -5.90 -2.69
N PRO A 23 7.11 -4.89 -1.85
CA PRO A 23 7.76 -3.66 -2.32
C PRO A 23 9.23 -3.96 -2.66
N LYS A 24 9.72 -3.44 -3.79
CA LYS A 24 11.09 -3.62 -4.27
C LYS A 24 11.77 -2.26 -4.41
N TRP A 25 12.93 -2.10 -3.80
CA TRP A 25 13.77 -0.91 -3.96
C TRP A 25 14.68 -1.07 -5.18
N GLY A 26 14.66 -0.07 -6.06
CA GLY A 26 15.59 0.08 -7.17
C GLY A 26 16.36 1.38 -7.07
N ASN A 27 17.28 1.58 -8.02
CA ASN A 27 18.20 2.74 -8.02
C ASN A 27 17.50 4.09 -8.08
N ASN A 28 16.24 4.15 -8.56
CA ASN A 28 15.46 5.37 -8.73
C ASN A 28 14.25 5.48 -7.78
N GLY A 29 14.05 4.55 -6.84
CA GLY A 29 12.94 4.59 -5.90
C GLY A 29 12.35 3.22 -5.57
N VAL A 30 11.11 3.22 -5.09
CA VAL A 30 10.37 2.00 -4.70
C VAL A 30 9.32 1.61 -5.73
N THR A 31 9.31 0.35 -6.10
CA THR A 31 8.22 -0.28 -6.85
C THR A 31 7.34 -1.04 -5.88
N VAL A 32 6.08 -0.64 -5.75
CA VAL A 32 5.12 -1.26 -4.83
C VAL A 32 4.27 -2.27 -5.60
N GLY A 33 4.25 -3.52 -5.14
CA GLY A 33 3.39 -4.53 -5.73
C GLY A 33 1.90 -4.18 -5.57
N ALA A 34 1.08 -4.53 -6.56
CA ALA A 34 -0.33 -4.18 -6.61
C ALA A 34 -1.20 -4.84 -5.52
N ALA A 35 -0.70 -5.89 -4.87
CA ALA A 35 -1.31 -6.59 -3.74
C ALA A 35 -0.72 -6.18 -2.36
N CYS A 36 0.20 -5.20 -2.32
CA CYS A 36 0.81 -4.72 -1.08
C CYS A 36 -0.22 -3.97 -0.21
N THR A 37 -0.27 -4.31 1.07
CA THR A 37 -1.20 -3.63 2.00
C THR A 37 -0.72 -2.21 2.31
N LEU A 38 -1.66 -1.32 2.58
CA LEU A 38 -1.34 0.07 2.94
C LEU A 38 -0.57 0.17 4.27
N SER A 39 -0.73 -0.80 5.16
CA SER A 39 0.07 -0.88 6.39
C SER A 39 1.52 -1.26 6.12
N THR A 40 1.76 -2.27 5.29
CA THR A 40 3.13 -2.66 4.88
C THR A 40 3.83 -1.50 4.16
N LEU A 41 3.11 -0.81 3.27
CA LEU A 41 3.63 0.36 2.58
C LEU A 41 3.98 1.51 3.55
N LYS A 42 3.13 1.75 4.56
CA LYS A 42 3.36 2.76 5.59
C LYS A 42 4.64 2.45 6.38
N ASP A 43 4.79 1.21 6.84
CA ASP A 43 5.94 0.78 7.65
C ASP A 43 7.24 0.88 6.83
N GLU A 44 7.19 0.50 5.55
CA GLU A 44 8.33 0.61 4.63
C GLU A 44 8.70 2.09 4.41
N MET A 45 7.73 2.96 4.12
CA MET A 45 7.98 4.39 3.94
C MET A 45 8.52 5.06 5.20
N GLU A 46 8.06 4.67 6.40
CA GLU A 46 8.60 5.19 7.67
C GLU A 46 10.06 4.82 7.86
N ARG A 47 10.45 3.60 7.47
CA ARG A 47 11.85 3.17 7.49
C ARG A 47 12.68 3.97 6.51
N THR A 48 12.23 4.09 5.27
CA THR A 48 12.99 4.78 4.22
C THR A 48 13.13 6.27 4.51
N VAL A 49 12.09 6.96 4.99
CA VAL A 49 12.16 8.39 5.33
C VAL A 49 13.16 8.66 6.47
N ARG A 50 13.42 7.67 7.34
CA ARG A 50 14.45 7.76 8.38
C ARG A 50 15.86 7.56 7.83
N GLU A 51 16.02 6.68 6.84
CA GLU A 51 17.31 6.32 6.26
C GLU A 51 17.73 7.27 5.11
N MET A 52 16.79 7.94 4.44
CA MET A 52 17.04 8.83 3.30
C MET A 52 17.22 10.30 3.66
N GLU A 53 17.98 11.00 2.81
CA GLU A 53 18.19 12.44 2.85
C GLU A 53 16.87 13.22 2.66
N ALA A 54 16.68 14.30 3.44
CA ALA A 54 15.40 14.99 3.56
C ALA A 54 14.83 15.52 2.23
N GLU A 55 15.70 15.84 1.26
CA GLU A 55 15.29 16.37 -0.05
C GLU A 55 14.63 15.29 -0.93
N LYS A 56 15.20 14.08 -0.97
CA LYS A 56 14.62 12.94 -1.71
C LYS A 56 13.41 12.34 -0.98
N ALA A 57 13.31 12.55 0.33
CA ALA A 57 12.23 12.04 1.17
C ALA A 57 10.92 12.85 1.12
N LYS A 58 10.89 14.04 0.50
CA LYS A 58 9.70 14.93 0.50
C LYS A 58 8.44 14.25 -0.06
N GLY A 59 8.57 13.54 -1.19
CA GLY A 59 7.44 12.80 -1.80
C GLY A 59 6.93 11.68 -0.89
N TYR A 60 7.85 10.92 -0.28
CA TYR A 60 7.52 9.84 0.64
C TYR A 60 6.87 10.35 1.93
N ARG A 61 7.27 11.52 2.44
CA ARG A 61 6.64 12.16 3.61
C ARG A 61 5.19 12.56 3.34
N ALA A 62 4.89 13.13 2.18
CA ALA A 62 3.52 13.49 1.81
C ALA A 62 2.62 12.25 1.68
N LEU A 63 3.13 11.18 1.07
CA LEU A 63 2.46 9.88 1.02
C LEU A 63 2.23 9.31 2.42
N LEU A 64 3.25 9.34 3.28
CA LEU A 64 3.16 8.85 4.64
C LEU A 64 2.11 9.61 5.46
N GLN A 65 2.09 10.94 5.37
CA GLN A 65 1.09 11.76 6.04
C GLN A 65 -0.33 11.41 5.58
N THR A 66 -0.50 11.15 4.27
CA THR A 66 -1.78 10.71 3.72
C THR A 66 -2.18 9.33 4.28
N LEU A 67 -1.24 8.39 4.35
CA LEU A 67 -1.47 7.05 4.90
C LEU A 67 -1.78 7.08 6.42
N GLN A 68 -1.23 8.04 7.16
CA GLN A 68 -1.54 8.23 8.58
C GLN A 68 -2.99 8.71 8.79
N CYS A 69 -3.49 9.58 7.92
CA CYS A 69 -4.85 10.07 7.97
C CYS A 69 -5.87 9.12 7.32
N LEU A 70 -5.42 8.14 6.53
CA LEU A 70 -6.30 7.23 5.79
C LEU A 70 -6.80 6.07 6.66
N ALA A 71 -8.07 6.18 7.07
CA ALA A 71 -8.86 5.14 7.75
C ALA A 71 -8.21 4.55 9.03
N GLY A 72 -8.83 3.52 9.62
CA GLY A 72 -8.25 2.79 10.74
C GLY A 72 -7.26 1.70 10.30
N LYS A 73 -6.45 1.17 11.23
CA LYS A 73 -5.50 0.07 10.97
C LYS A 73 -6.16 -1.16 10.34
N GLN A 74 -7.40 -1.48 10.74
CA GLN A 74 -8.17 -2.60 10.18
C GLN A 74 -8.41 -2.44 8.67
N ILE A 75 -8.80 -1.23 8.25
CA ILE A 75 -9.00 -0.93 6.82
C ILE A 75 -7.67 -0.94 6.10
N ARG A 76 -6.60 -0.36 6.65
CA ARG A 76 -5.27 -0.36 5.98
C ARG A 76 -4.66 -1.75 5.80
N ASN A 77 -4.93 -2.69 6.72
CA ASN A 77 -4.47 -4.08 6.61
C ASN A 77 -5.23 -4.90 5.55
N MET A 78 -6.45 -4.48 5.20
CA MET A 78 -7.33 -5.19 4.26
C MET A 78 -7.47 -4.45 2.92
N ALA A 79 -7.19 -3.15 2.90
CA ALA A 79 -7.09 -2.38 1.68
C ALA A 79 -6.05 -3.07 0.81
N VAL A 80 -6.44 -3.39 -0.42
CA VAL A 80 -5.72 -4.25 -1.37
C VAL A 80 -5.83 -5.76 -1.07
N ARG A 81 -5.67 -6.19 0.18
CA ARG A 81 -5.86 -7.59 0.60
C ARG A 81 -7.35 -7.90 0.84
N THR A 82 -8.10 -8.11 -0.24
CA THR A 82 -9.45 -8.66 -0.15
C THR A 82 -9.40 -10.09 0.43
N PRO A 83 -10.35 -10.48 1.31
CA PRO A 83 -10.42 -11.84 1.85
C PRO A 83 -10.76 -12.88 0.78
#